data_AF-Q9TQ79-F1
#
_entry.id   AF-Q9TQ79-F1
#
_cell.length_a   1.000
_cell.length_b   1.000
_cell.length_c   1.000
_cell.angle_alpha   90.00
_cell.angle_beta   90.00
_cell.angle_gamma   90.00
#
_symmetry.space_group_name_H-M   'P 1'
#
loop_
_entity.id
_entity.type
_entity.pdbx_description
1 polymer ?
#
loop_
_entity_poly.entity_id
_entity_poly.type
_entity_poly.pdbx_seq_one_letter_code
_entity_poly.pdbx_strand_id
1 'polypeptide(L)' 'FEPKDVLPNGDGTYQGWITLAVPPGEEQRYTCQVEHPGLDQPLIVIWGM' A
#
# COMPACT_ATOMS: atom_id res chain seq x y z
N PHE A 1 -9.45 9.08 -4.01
CA PHE A 1 -10.04 7.89 -3.38
C PHE A 1 -11.27 7.52 -4.17
N GLU A 2 -11.05 6.87 -5.31
CA GLU A 2 -12.17 6.33 -6.08
C GLU A 2 -12.49 4.93 -5.55
N PRO A 3 -13.74 4.46 -5.62
CA PRO A 3 -14.13 3.12 -5.17
C PRO A 3 -13.41 1.94 -5.86
N LYS A 4 -12.57 2.20 -6.88
CA LYS A 4 -11.80 1.19 -7.61
C LYS A 4 -10.46 0.82 -6.96
N ASP A 5 -10.02 1.59 -5.95
CA ASP A 5 -8.72 1.38 -5.31
C ASP A 5 -8.71 0.16 -4.36
N VAL A 6 -9.88 -0.41 -4.03
CA VAL A 6 -10.03 -1.60 -3.19
C VAL A 6 -11.06 -2.57 -3.81
N LEU A 7 -10.58 -3.71 -4.29
CA LEU A 7 -11.34 -4.78 -4.94
C LEU A 7 -11.61 -5.93 -3.97
N PRO A 8 -12.82 -6.52 -3.98
CA PRO A 8 -13.12 -7.69 -3.18
C PRO A 8 -12.49 -8.96 -3.78
N ASN A 9 -12.00 -9.84 -2.92
CA ASN A 9 -11.52 -11.18 -3.26
C ASN A 9 -12.63 -12.22 -3.06
N GLY A 10 -12.49 -13.40 -3.69
CA GLY A 10 -13.47 -14.50 -3.59
C GLY A 10 -13.51 -15.21 -2.23
N ASP A 11 -12.53 -14.95 -1.36
CA ASP A 11 -12.40 -15.51 -0.02
C ASP A 11 -12.93 -14.57 1.09
N GLY A 12 -13.56 -13.45 0.70
CA GLY A 12 -14.09 -12.45 1.63
C GLY A 12 -13.05 -11.43 2.13
N THR A 13 -11.82 -11.47 1.61
CA THR A 13 -10.82 -10.42 1.83
C THR A 13 -10.91 -9.32 0.77
N TYR A 14 -10.04 -8.31 0.87
CA TYR A 14 -9.95 -7.21 -0.09
C TYR A 14 -8.51 -7.02 -0.55
N GLN A 15 -8.33 -6.52 -1.77
CA GLN A 15 -7.04 -6.12 -2.32
C GLN A 15 -7.13 -4.68 -2.82
N GLY A 16 -6.12 -3.86 -2.52
CA GLY A 16 -6.02 -2.51 -3.08
C GLY A 16 -4.58 -2.12 -3.32
N TRP A 17 -4.37 -1.11 -4.17
CA TRP A 17 -3.03 -0.58 -4.45
C TRP A 17 -3.07 0.91 -4.75
N ILE A 18 -1.93 1.56 -4.49
CA ILE A 18 -1.66 2.93 -4.89
C ILE A 18 -0.34 2.95 -5.66
N THR A 19 -0.25 3.80 -6.67
CA THR A 19 0.96 3.98 -7.46
C THR A 19 1.48 5.41 -7.32
N LEU A 20 2.80 5.54 -7.27
CA LEU A 20 3.49 6.83 -7.25
C LEU A 20 4.64 6.76 -8.24
N ALA A 21 4.78 7.79 -9.08
CA ALA A 21 5.94 7.95 -9.93
C ALA A 21 7.10 8.53 -9.11
N VAL A 22 8.24 7.84 -9.10
CA VAL A 22 9.44 8.23 -8.34
C VAL A 22 10.61 8.39 -9.29
N PRO A 23 11.44 9.45 -9.17
CA PRO A 23 12.67 9.58 -9.93
C PRO A 23 13.64 8.43 -9.63
N PRO A 24 14.38 7.91 -10.64
CA PRO A 24 15.39 6.88 -10.41
C PRO A 24 16.42 7.32 -9.37
N GLY A 25 16.68 6.47 -8.37
CA GLY A 25 17.63 6.72 -7.29
C GLY A 25 17.04 7.44 -6.06
N GLU A 26 15.76 7.83 -6.08
CA GLU A 26 15.08 8.43 -4.93
C GLU A 26 14.12 7.46 -4.21
N GLU A 27 14.00 6.22 -4.67
CA GLU A 27 12.98 5.26 -4.23
C GLU A 27 13.06 4.96 -2.72
N GLN A 28 14.27 4.89 -2.17
CA GLN A 28 14.53 4.65 -0.74
C GLN A 28 14.01 5.78 0.17
N ARG A 29 13.68 6.96 -0.38
CA ARG A 29 13.08 8.08 0.39
C ARG A 29 11.57 7.91 0.58
N TYR A 30 10.97 6.96 -0.13
CA TYR A 30 9.54 6.72 -0.10
C TYR A 30 9.24 5.43 0.64
N THR A 31 8.16 5.48 1.42
CA THR A 31 7.67 4.35 2.18
C THR A 31 6.20 4.14 1.87
N CYS A 32 5.79 2.88 1.71
CA CYS A 32 4.39 2.50 1.69
C CYS A 32 3.93 2.28 3.14
N GLN A 33 2.98 3.09 3.59
CA GLN A 33 2.34 2.92 4.91
C GLN A 33 0.93 2.36 4.71
N VAL A 34 0.64 1.24 5.36
CA VAL A 34 -0.66 0.57 5.32
C VAL A 34 -1.30 0.62 6.71
N GLU A 35 -2.47 1.25 6.77
CA GLU A 35 -3.32 1.29 7.95
C GLU A 35 -4.50 0.33 7.76
N HIS A 36 -4.75 -0.52 8.75
CA HIS A 36 -5.82 -1.51 8.69
C HIS A 36 -6.30 -1.84 10.12
N PRO A 37 -7.62 -1.97 10.39
CA PRO A 37 -8.13 -2.27 11.73
C PRO A 37 -7.61 -3.58 12.34
N GLY A 38 -7.13 -4.52 11.51
CA GLY A 38 -6.48 -5.75 11.96
C GLY A 38 -5.01 -5.62 12.34
N LEU A 39 -4.44 -4.41 12.32
CA LEU A 39 -3.07 -4.12 12.73
C LEU A 39 -3.07 -3.18 13.94
N ASP A 40 -2.31 -3.54 14.98
CA ASP A 40 -2.15 -2.67 16.18
C ASP A 40 -1.36 -1.39 15.87
N GLN A 41 -0.54 -1.41 14.82
CA GLN A 41 0.28 -0.30 14.35
C GLN A 41 0.44 -0.36 12.82
N PRO A 42 0.66 0.77 12.13
CA PRO A 42 0.78 0.78 10.68
C PRO A 42 1.92 -0.11 10.17
N LEU A 43 1.68 -0.84 9.09
CA LEU A 43 2.75 -1.54 8.38
C LEU A 43 3.48 -0.56 7.48
N ILE A 44 4.80 -0.42 7.67
CA ILE A 44 5.65 0.48 6.89
C ILE A 44 6.65 -0.36 6.08
N VAL A 45 6.63 -0.20 4.77
CA VAL A 45 7.54 -0.89 3.83
C VAL A 45 8.35 0.16 3.07
N ILE A 46 9.68 0.02 3.07
CA ILE A 46 10.57 0.87 2.27
C ILE A 46 10.83 0.17 0.93
N TRP A 47 10.89 0.93 -0.15
CA TRP A 47 11.15 0.37 -1.47
C TRP A 47 12.47 -0.41 -1.51
N GLY A 48 12.45 -1.64 -2.03
CA GLY A 48 13.66 -2.47 -2.19
C GLY A 48 14.14 -3.21 -0.94
N MET A 49 13.32 -3.26 0.12
CA MET A 49 13.48 -4.19 1.24
C MET A 49 12.57 -5.41 1.10
#